data_AF-A0AAD4SLK6-F1
#
_entry.id   AF-A0AAD4SLK6-F1
#
_cell.length_a   1.000
_cell.length_b   1.000
_cell.length_c   1.000
_cell.angle_alpha   90.00
_cell.angle_beta   90.00
_cell.angle_gamma   90.00
#
_symmetry.space_group_name_H-M   'P 1'
#
loop_
_entity.id
_entity.type
_entity.pdbx_description
1 polymer ?
#
loop_
_entity_poly.entity_id
_entity_poly.type
_entity_poly.pdbx_seq_one_letter_code
_entity_poly.pdbx_strand_id
1 'polypeptide(L)'
;MEECTVDYIERIKSSNCGKWICGICSEAVKERASRILGLGMEEALSSHSEVCHKFNKTTRLNPKLSLATTMSDIARRSSQERINTFTKKMKSYTMLKIARSI
;
A
#
# COMPACT_ATOMS: atom_id res chain seq x y z
N MET A 1 2.02 23.69 -15.59
CA MET A 1 3.29 23.65 -14.82
C MET A 1 3.06 24.59 -13.65
N GLU A 2 3.07 24.09 -12.42
CA GLU A 2 3.01 24.99 -11.25
C GLU A 2 4.31 25.80 -11.22
N GLU A 3 4.21 27.12 -11.08
CA GLU A 3 5.40 27.96 -10.94
C GLU A 3 6.08 27.63 -9.61
N CYS A 4 7.34 27.19 -9.68
CA CYS A 4 8.17 26.92 -8.52
C CYS A 4 8.67 28.23 -7.90
N THR A 5 7.75 29.05 -7.40
CA THR A 5 8.07 30.31 -6.72
C THR A 5 8.44 30.07 -5.25
N VAL A 6 9.14 31.03 -4.65
CA VAL A 6 9.47 30.97 -3.21
C VAL A 6 8.19 30.88 -2.37
N ASP A 7 7.18 31.71 -2.69
CA ASP A 7 5.89 31.71 -2.01
C ASP A 7 5.16 30.37 -2.13
N TYR A 8 5.26 29.70 -3.28
CA TYR A 8 4.72 28.35 -3.43
C TYR A 8 5.47 27.35 -2.55
N ILE A 9 6.80 27.42 -2.52
CA ILE A 9 7.64 26.54 -1.68
C ILE A 9 7.30 26.70 -0.19
N GLU A 10 7.17 27.93 0.27
CA GLU A 10 6.84 28.23 1.66
C GLU A 10 5.44 27.75 2.06
N ARG A 11 4.45 27.94 1.18
CA ARG A 11 3.07 27.46 1.41
C ARG A 11 2.97 25.95 1.55
N ILE A 12 3.72 25.20 0.73
CA ILE A 12 3.75 23.74 0.86
C ILE A 12 4.43 23.34 2.16
N LYS A 13 5.59 23.91 2.47
CA LYS A 13 6.31 23.60 3.71
C LYS A 13 5.46 23.90 4.95
N SER A 14 4.80 25.05 5.01
CA SER A 14 3.95 25.42 6.16
C SER A 14 2.78 24.46 6.35
N SER A 15 2.21 23.95 5.25
CA SER A 15 1.11 22.99 5.26
C SER A 15 1.56 21.56 5.59
N ASN A 16 2.84 21.23 5.45
CA ASN A 16 3.37 19.88 5.53
C ASN A 16 4.48 19.75 6.57
N CYS A 17 4.29 20.31 7.77
CA CYS A 17 5.21 20.17 8.91
C CYS A 17 6.65 20.60 8.57
N GLY A 18 6.80 21.65 7.78
CA GLY A 18 8.08 22.18 7.31
C GLY A 18 8.75 21.37 6.19
N LYS A 19 8.13 20.28 5.71
CA LYS A 19 8.70 19.43 4.66
C LYS A 19 8.30 19.91 3.27
N TRP A 20 9.27 19.88 2.36
CA TRP A 20 9.05 20.11 0.94
C TRP A 20 8.70 18.80 0.24
N ILE A 21 7.53 18.73 -0.36
CA ILE A 21 7.00 17.55 -1.07
C ILE A 21 6.37 17.97 -2.40
N CYS A 22 6.24 17.05 -3.35
CA CYS A 22 5.58 17.37 -4.62
C CYS A 22 4.07 17.55 -4.44
N GLY A 23 3.42 18.25 -5.39
CA GLY A 23 1.97 18.53 -5.33
C GLY A 23 1.11 17.28 -5.12
N ILE A 24 1.43 16.18 -5.83
CA ILE A 24 0.70 14.91 -5.68
C ILE A 24 0.84 14.33 -4.25
N CYS A 25 2.03 14.38 -3.67
CA CYS A 25 2.23 13.95 -2.29
C CYS A 25 1.53 14.88 -1.29
N SER A 26 1.47 16.19 -1.56
CA SER A 26 0.74 17.14 -0.70
C SER A 26 -0.75 16.80 -0.64
N GLU A 27 -1.38 16.56 -1.79
CA GLU A 27 -2.79 16.16 -1.85
C GLU A 27 -3.02 14.80 -1.18
N ALA A 28 -2.13 13.82 -1.38
CA ALA A 28 -2.26 12.51 -0.75
C ALA A 28 -2.10 12.55 0.78
N VAL A 29 -1.20 13.40 1.30
CA VAL A 29 -1.03 13.60 2.75
C VAL A 29 -2.26 14.30 3.35
N LYS A 30 -2.76 15.35 2.69
CA LYS A 30 -4.00 16.05 3.10
C LYS A 30 -5.17 15.09 3.13
N GLU A 31 -5.38 14.30 2.07
CA GLU A 31 -6.45 13.30 2.00
C GLU A 31 -6.34 12.28 3.14
N ARG A 32 -5.13 11.78 3.42
CA ARG A 32 -4.89 10.83 4.49
C ARG A 32 -5.23 11.41 5.87
N ALA A 33 -4.80 12.64 6.14
CA ALA A 33 -5.12 13.33 7.39
C ALA A 33 -6.63 13.59 7.53
N SER A 34 -7.34 13.88 6.44
CA SER A 34 -8.79 14.09 6.47
C SER A 34 -9.61 12.80 6.63
N ARG A 35 -9.13 11.66 6.12
CA ARG A 35 -9.86 10.38 6.16
C ARG A 35 -9.81 9.67 7.51
N ILE A 36 -8.75 9.88 8.29
CA ILE A 36 -8.54 9.18 9.57
C ILE A 36 -8.74 10.19 10.70
N LEU A 37 -9.86 10.05 11.42
CA LEU A 37 -10.17 10.90 12.57
C LEU A 37 -9.04 10.83 13.60
N GLY A 38 -8.52 12.00 13.98
CA GLY A 38 -7.44 12.12 14.97
C GLY A 38 -6.03 11.85 14.44
N LEU A 39 -5.86 11.57 13.15
CA LEU A 39 -4.52 11.41 12.58
C LEU A 39 -3.83 12.77 12.45
N GLY A 40 -2.71 12.94 13.14
CA GLY A 40 -1.90 14.15 13.05
C GLY A 40 -1.30 14.33 11.65
N MET A 41 -1.12 15.58 11.22
CA MET A 41 -0.53 15.89 9.91
C MET A 41 0.89 15.31 9.76
N GLU A 42 1.68 15.34 10.83
CA GLU A 42 3.02 14.76 10.86
C GLU A 42 3.00 13.24 10.69
N GLU A 43 2.05 12.56 11.32
CA GLU A 43 1.88 11.11 11.20
C GLU A 43 1.40 10.71 9.79
N ALA A 44 0.44 11.46 9.24
CA ALA A 44 -0.01 11.29 7.86
C ALA A 44 1.15 11.47 6.88
N LEU A 45 1.99 12.48 7.09
CA LEU A 45 3.17 12.78 6.28
C LEU A 45 4.23 11.68 6.39
N SER A 46 4.54 11.23 7.62
CA SER A 46 5.52 10.17 7.87
C SER A 46 5.12 8.87 7.17
N SER A 47 3.86 8.45 7.37
CA SER A 47 3.31 7.25 6.74
C SER A 47 3.30 7.34 5.21
N HIS A 48 2.99 8.50 4.63
CA HIS A 48 3.05 8.68 3.18
C HIS A 48 4.49 8.73 2.65
N SER A 49 5.42 9.30 3.42
CA SER A 49 6.84 9.37 3.06
C SER A 49 7.44 7.98 2.85
N GLU A 50 7.09 7.01 3.70
CA GLU A 50 7.52 5.62 3.54
C GLU A 50 7.00 4.98 2.24
N VAL A 51 5.72 5.23 1.90
CA VAL A 51 5.11 4.76 0.65
C VAL A 51 5.84 5.36 -0.55
N CYS A 52 6.05 6.67 -0.55
CA CYS A 52 6.75 7.38 -1.62
C CYS A 52 8.21 6.90 -1.74
N HIS A 53 8.90 6.70 -0.62
CA HIS A 53 10.27 6.19 -0.58
C HIS A 53 10.37 4.80 -1.21
N LYS A 54 9.47 3.88 -0.82
CA LYS A 54 9.40 2.53 -1.39
C LYS A 54 9.10 2.58 -2.88
N PHE A 55 8.09 3.34 -3.30
CA PHE A 55 7.73 3.50 -4.71
C PHE A 55 8.92 4.03 -5.53
N ASN A 56 9.62 5.04 -5.03
CA ASN A 56 10.80 5.58 -5.68
C ASN A 56 11.90 4.52 -5.81
N LYS A 57 12.23 3.80 -4.73
CA LYS A 57 13.30 2.78 -4.74
C LYS A 57 12.96 1.50 -5.49
N THR A 58 11.69 1.17 -5.70
CA THR A 58 11.32 -0.08 -6.38
C THR A 58 10.67 0.19 -7.72
N THR A 59 9.48 0.77 -7.71
CA THR A 59 8.62 0.86 -8.90
C THR A 59 9.12 1.90 -9.88
N ARG A 60 9.55 3.07 -9.41
CA ARG A 60 10.07 4.13 -10.27
C ARG A 60 11.46 3.80 -10.82
N LEU A 61 12.34 3.23 -9.99
CA LEU A 61 13.68 2.81 -10.42
C LEU A 61 13.64 1.68 -11.46
N ASN A 62 12.76 0.69 -11.30
CA ASN A 62 12.64 -0.41 -12.26
C ASN A 62 11.18 -0.87 -12.42
N PRO A 63 10.39 -0.18 -13.26
CA PRO A 63 8.97 -0.48 -13.45
C PRO A 63 8.72 -1.90 -13.97
N LYS A 64 9.59 -2.41 -14.85
CA LYS A 64 9.46 -3.75 -15.46
C LYS A 64 9.65 -4.85 -14.41
N LEU A 65 10.70 -4.74 -13.59
CA LEU A 65 10.93 -5.69 -12.50
C LEU A 65 9.84 -5.60 -11.43
N SER A 66 9.43 -4.38 -11.07
CA SER A 66 8.31 -4.18 -10.13
C SER A 66 7.03 -4.87 -10.61
N LEU A 67 6.70 -4.75 -11.90
CA LEU A 67 5.55 -5.43 -12.50
C LEU A 67 5.72 -6.95 -12.46
N ALA A 68 6.86 -7.48 -12.90
CA ALA A 68 7.13 -8.92 -12.90
C ALA A 68 7.03 -9.54 -11.50
N THR A 69 7.59 -8.87 -10.48
CA THR A 69 7.48 -9.30 -9.08
C THR A 69 6.03 -9.28 -8.60
N THR A 70 5.28 -8.22 -8.93
CA THR A 70 3.86 -8.11 -8.54
C THR A 70 3.03 -9.23 -9.18
N MET A 71 3.24 -9.51 -10.47
CA MET A 71 2.57 -10.60 -11.17
C MET A 71 2.91 -11.98 -10.56
N SER A 72 4.18 -12.18 -10.20
CA SER A 72 4.63 -13.41 -9.53
C SER A 72 3.98 -13.58 -8.16
N ASP A 73 3.87 -12.50 -7.39
CA ASP A 73 3.19 -12.50 -6.09
C ASP A 73 1.70 -12.84 -6.21
N ILE A 74 1.01 -12.29 -7.22
CA ILE A 74 -0.40 -12.61 -7.51
C ILE A 74 -0.54 -14.10 -7.83
N ALA A 75 0.25 -14.63 -8.76
CA ALA A 75 0.20 -16.04 -9.14
C ALA A 75 0.46 -16.96 -7.93
N ARG A 76 1.44 -16.61 -7.09
CA ARG A 76 1.76 -17.35 -5.87
C ARG A 76 0.59 -17.36 -4.88
N ARG A 77 -0.02 -16.20 -4.62
CA ARG A 77 -1.19 -16.08 -3.71
C ARG A 77 -2.37 -16.91 -4.22
N SER A 78 -2.72 -16.80 -5.50
CA SER A 78 -3.79 -17.59 -6.10
C SER A 78 -3.52 -19.09 -6.03
N SER A 79 -2.27 -19.53 -6.18
CA SER A 79 -1.91 -20.94 -6.01
C SER A 79 -2.10 -21.41 -4.56
N GLN A 80 -1.63 -20.62 -3.59
CA GLN A 80 -1.78 -20.95 -2.16
C GLN A 80 -3.25 -21.03 -1.74
N GLU A 81 -4.10 -20.14 -2.26
CA GLU A 81 -5.54 -20.15 -2.00
C GLU A 81 -6.21 -21.44 -2.51
N ARG A 82 -5.83 -21.92 -3.69
CA ARG A 82 -6.32 -23.22 -4.23
C ARG A 82 -5.89 -24.39 -3.35
N ILE A 83 -4.65 -24.41 -2.88
CA ILE A 83 -4.14 -25.45 -1.99
C ILE A 83 -4.89 -25.42 -0.65
N ASN A 84 -5.10 -24.22 -0.09
CA ASN A 84 -5.81 -24.05 1.17
C ASN A 84 -7.28 -24.52 1.07
N THR A 85 -7.97 -24.17 -0.02
CA THR A 85 -9.36 -24.62 -0.26
C THR A 85 -9.44 -26.13 -0.46
N PHE A 86 -8.52 -26.73 -1.23
CA PHE A 86 -8.43 -28.18 -1.39
C PHE A 86 -8.21 -28.88 -0.04
N THR A 87 -7.27 -28.38 0.76
CA THR A 87 -6.95 -28.95 2.08
C THR A 87 -8.15 -28.88 3.03
N LYS A 88 -8.87 -27.74 3.06
CA LYS A 88 -10.10 -27.60 3.84
C LYS A 88 -11.17 -28.59 3.41
N LYS A 89 -11.39 -28.75 2.10
CA LYS A 89 -12.36 -29.70 1.54
C LYS A 89 -12.00 -31.15 1.91
N MET A 90 -10.72 -31.51 1.81
CA MET A 90 -10.24 -32.84 2.17
C MET A 90 -10.46 -33.13 3.66
N LYS A 91 -10.14 -32.19 4.54
CA LYS A 91 -10.40 -32.32 5.99
C LYS A 91 -11.89 -32.49 6.29
N SER A 92 -12.75 -31.67 5.68
CA SER A 92 -14.20 -31.77 5.84
C SER A 92 -14.73 -33.14 5.39
N TYR A 93 -14.27 -33.64 4.24
CA TYR A 93 -14.64 -34.96 3.73
C TYR A 93 -14.20 -36.09 4.66
N THR A 94 -12.98 -36.03 5.20
CA THR A 94 -12.49 -37.03 6.16
C THR A 94 -13.33 -37.04 7.44
N MET A 95 -13.69 -35.86 7.97
CA MET A 95 -14.56 -35.75 9.16
C MET A 95 -15.95 -36.34 8.89
N LEU A 96 -16.55 -36.03 7.73
CA LEU A 96 -17.84 -36.59 7.32
C LEU A 96 -17.78 -38.12 7.17
N LYS A 97 -16.67 -38.67 6.68
CA LYS A 97 -16.47 -40.12 6.59
C LYS A 97 -16.41 -40.78 7.97
N ILE A 98 -15.66 -40.21 8.90
CA ILE A 98 -15.57 -40.72 10.28
C ILE A 98 -16.95 -40.71 10.96
N ALA A 99 -17.68 -39.60 10.86
CA ALA A 99 -19.01 -39.47 11.47
C ALA A 99 -20.05 -40.47 10.92
N ARG A 100 -19.88 -40.95 9.69
CA ARG A 100 -20.74 -41.97 9.07
C ARG A 100 -20.35 -43.41 9.42
N SER A 101 -19.22 -43.63 10.09
CA SER A 101 -18.70 -44.95 10.45
C SER A 101 -18.95 -45.31 11.92
N ILE A 102 -19.67 -44.46 12.65
CA ILE A 102 -20.15 -44.62 14.03
C ILE A 102 -21.66 -44.77 13.95
#